data_AF-A0AA35SP17-F1
#
_entry.id   AF-A0AA35SP17-F1
#
_cell.length_a   1.000
_cell.length_b   1.000
_cell.length_c   1.000
_cell.angle_alpha   90.00
_cell.angle_beta   90.00
_cell.angle_gamma   90.00
#
_symmetry.space_group_name_H-M   'P 1'
#
loop_
_entity.id
_entity.type
_entity.pdbx_description
1 polymer ?
#
loop_
_entity_poly.entity_id
_entity_poly.type
_entity_poly.pdbx_seq_one_letter_code
_entity_poly.pdbx_strand_id
1 'polypeptide(L)'
;MEEDPGRGHYAKKLTEKEIKKLEHEQQLSDYQRTKFEREAKKSWDLFYKRNTTHFFKDRHWITREFPELLQAISEVDDSHPVLLEVGCGVGNALFPLLEENDALFVHACDFSPRAIEFVKSHPGYTEARCSAFVCDITEEPLSSRLRENSVDIALMIFVLSAISPNNMIPALKNIFQVLKPGGSVLFRDYGLYDHAMLRFGRGHKISENFYVRQDGTRAYYFSEGE
;
A
#
# COMPACT_ATOMS: atom_id res chain seq x y z
N MET A 1 -10.06 -29.27 -18.48
CA MET A 1 -10.68 -28.02 -18.96
C MET A 1 -9.55 -27.19 -19.52
N GLU A 2 -9.67 -26.81 -20.78
CA GLU A 2 -8.64 -26.15 -21.58
C GLU A 2 -8.37 -24.74 -21.04
N GLU A 3 -7.13 -24.46 -20.64
CA GLU A 3 -6.60 -23.10 -20.53
C GLU A 3 -5.66 -22.84 -21.70
N ASP A 4 -6.09 -22.06 -22.69
CA ASP A 4 -5.35 -20.93 -23.31
C ASP A 4 -6.12 -20.38 -24.53
N PRO A 5 -6.36 -19.05 -24.61
CA PRO A 5 -5.77 -18.32 -25.73
C PRO A 5 -5.34 -16.87 -25.40
N GLY A 6 -4.85 -16.56 -24.19
CA GLY A 6 -4.47 -15.18 -23.86
C GLY A 6 -3.83 -14.96 -22.50
N ARG A 7 -2.55 -15.30 -22.34
CA ARG A 7 -1.77 -14.87 -21.16
C ARG A 7 -1.74 -13.32 -21.07
N GLY A 8 -2.42 -12.79 -20.06
CA GLY A 8 -2.71 -11.37 -19.88
C GLY A 8 -3.88 -11.16 -18.90
N HIS A 9 -4.11 -9.94 -18.43
CA HIS A 9 -5.39 -9.55 -17.82
C HIS A 9 -6.13 -8.62 -18.78
N TYR A 10 -7.40 -8.27 -18.51
CA TYR A 10 -8.25 -7.49 -19.43
C TYR A 10 -7.58 -6.23 -20.02
N ALA A 11 -6.66 -5.58 -19.28
CA ALA A 11 -5.99 -4.37 -19.73
C ALA A 11 -4.69 -4.63 -20.53
N LYS A 12 -4.07 -5.81 -20.42
CA LYS A 12 -2.85 -6.13 -21.16
C LYS A 12 -2.76 -7.59 -21.58
N LYS A 13 -2.65 -7.80 -22.90
CA LYS A 13 -2.18 -9.05 -23.51
C LYS A 13 -0.65 -9.02 -23.65
N LEU A 14 0.03 -10.08 -23.24
CA LEU A 14 1.47 -10.16 -23.36
C LEU A 14 1.91 -10.44 -24.80
N THR A 15 3.02 -9.85 -25.20
CA THR A 15 3.74 -10.24 -26.42
C THR A 15 4.50 -11.55 -26.21
N GLU A 16 4.79 -12.29 -27.28
CA GLU A 16 5.62 -13.50 -27.19
C GLU A 16 6.99 -13.25 -26.52
N LYS A 17 7.56 -12.07 -26.73
CA LYS A 17 8.82 -11.66 -26.11
C LYS A 17 8.68 -11.51 -24.60
N GLU A 18 7.59 -10.93 -24.13
CA GLU A 18 7.30 -10.78 -22.69
C GLU A 18 7.00 -12.13 -22.05
N ILE A 19 6.24 -13.01 -22.73
CA ILE A 19 5.98 -14.38 -22.26
C ILE A 19 7.29 -15.14 -22.08
N LYS A 20 8.12 -15.20 -23.13
CA LYS A 20 9.42 -15.88 -23.07
C LYS A 20 10.31 -15.28 -21.99
N LYS A 21 10.27 -13.96 -21.80
CA LYS A 21 11.03 -13.31 -20.72
C LYS A 21 10.61 -13.84 -19.35
N LEU A 22 9.31 -13.80 -19.05
CA LEU A 22 8.77 -14.24 -17.76
C LEU A 22 9.05 -15.72 -17.48
N GLU A 23 8.95 -16.57 -18.50
CA GLU A 23 9.27 -18.02 -18.39
C GLU A 23 10.74 -18.30 -18.05
N HIS A 24 11.65 -17.40 -18.42
CA HIS A 24 13.09 -17.54 -18.15
C HIS A 24 13.53 -16.77 -16.88
N GLU A 25 12.61 -16.20 -16.10
CA GLU A 25 12.95 -15.55 -14.84
C GLU A 25 13.31 -16.58 -13.78
N GLN A 26 14.52 -16.41 -13.23
CA GLN A 26 14.98 -17.23 -12.11
C GLN A 26 14.67 -16.51 -10.80
N GLN A 27 14.10 -17.28 -9.87
CA GLN A 27 13.89 -16.78 -8.53
C GLN A 27 15.22 -16.64 -7.78
N LEU A 28 15.25 -15.71 -6.84
CA LEU A 28 16.36 -15.50 -5.92
C LEU A 28 16.63 -16.73 -5.05
N SER A 29 17.86 -16.86 -4.56
CA SER A 29 18.22 -17.87 -3.57
C SER A 29 17.52 -17.61 -2.23
N ASP A 30 17.33 -18.66 -1.42
CA ASP A 30 16.69 -18.54 -0.10
C ASP A 30 17.40 -17.55 0.83
N TYR A 31 18.74 -17.50 0.75
CA TYR A 31 19.54 -16.51 1.46
C TYR A 31 19.16 -15.09 1.08
N GLN A 32 19.02 -14.80 -0.22
CA GLN A 32 18.62 -13.48 -0.70
C GLN A 32 17.18 -13.14 -0.32
N ARG A 33 16.24 -14.09 -0.46
CA ARG A 33 14.83 -13.89 -0.05
C ARG A 33 14.74 -13.52 1.43
N THR A 34 15.38 -14.31 2.29
CA THR A 34 15.43 -14.07 3.74
C THR A 34 16.07 -12.72 4.07
N LYS A 35 17.14 -12.35 3.36
CA LYS A 35 17.78 -11.05 3.52
C LYS A 35 16.82 -9.90 3.21
N PHE A 36 16.13 -9.95 2.06
CA PHE A 36 15.21 -8.89 1.65
C PHE A 36 13.96 -8.81 2.53
N GLU A 37 13.50 -9.92 3.11
CA GLU A 37 12.47 -9.89 4.14
C GLU A 37 12.92 -9.10 5.36
N ARG A 38 14.05 -9.50 5.95
CA ARG A 38 14.60 -8.87 7.16
C ARG A 38 14.97 -7.40 6.95
N GLU A 39 15.38 -7.03 5.74
CA GLU A 39 15.81 -5.67 5.41
C GLU A 39 14.67 -4.78 4.87
N ALA A 40 13.44 -5.27 4.74
CA ALA A 40 12.34 -4.55 4.10
C ALA A 40 12.12 -3.15 4.70
N LYS A 41 11.99 -3.05 6.04
CA LYS A 41 11.84 -1.78 6.76
C LYS A 41 13.03 -0.84 6.53
N LYS A 42 14.25 -1.36 6.54
CA LYS A 42 15.47 -0.58 6.30
C LYS A 42 15.50 -0.04 4.87
N SER A 43 15.09 -0.82 3.88
CA SER A 43 15.03 -0.39 2.48
C SER A 43 14.06 0.77 2.29
N TRP A 44 12.88 0.72 2.91
CA TRP A 44 11.94 1.86 2.88
C TRP A 44 12.45 3.08 3.65
N ASP A 45 13.06 2.92 4.83
CA ASP A 45 13.64 4.06 5.54
C ASP A 45 14.76 4.75 4.74
N LEU A 46 15.61 3.96 4.06
CA LEU A 46 16.63 4.47 3.15
C LEU A 46 16.02 5.13 1.91
N PHE A 47 14.91 4.61 1.40
CA PHE A 47 14.17 5.23 0.31
C PHE A 47 13.68 6.64 0.72
N TYR A 48 13.02 6.77 1.87
CA TYR A 48 12.58 8.08 2.36
C TYR A 48 13.75 9.00 2.68
N LYS A 49 14.86 8.46 3.20
CA LYS A 49 16.08 9.25 3.45
C LYS A 49 16.64 9.86 2.16
N ARG A 50 16.63 9.11 1.05
CA ARG A 50 17.19 9.54 -0.23
C ARG A 50 16.28 10.50 -0.97
N ASN A 51 14.97 10.24 -0.95
CA ASN A 51 14.03 10.95 -1.80
C ASN A 51 13.17 12.00 -1.08
N THR A 52 13.27 12.06 0.25
CA THR A 52 12.53 12.98 1.11
C THR A 52 11.03 12.99 0.79
N THR A 53 10.44 14.15 0.50
CA THR A 53 9.01 14.32 0.18
C THR A 53 8.75 14.54 -1.31
N HIS A 54 9.74 14.38 -2.18
CA HIS A 54 9.65 14.79 -3.59
C HIS A 54 9.44 13.64 -4.58
N PHE A 55 9.48 12.38 -4.13
CA PHE A 55 9.41 11.23 -5.03
C PHE A 55 8.02 11.03 -5.63
N PHE A 56 7.01 10.99 -4.77
CA PHE A 56 5.63 10.76 -5.17
C PHE A 56 4.90 12.09 -5.27
N LYS A 57 3.95 12.15 -6.21
CA LYS A 57 3.04 13.28 -6.33
C LYS A 57 1.88 13.12 -5.35
N ASP A 58 1.31 14.25 -4.98
CA ASP A 58 0.05 14.30 -4.24
C ASP A 58 -1.09 13.68 -5.05
N ARG A 59 -1.94 12.94 -4.35
CA ARG A 59 -2.93 12.03 -4.91
C ARG A 59 -4.33 12.64 -4.89
N HIS A 60 -4.47 13.85 -5.45
CA HIS A 60 -5.76 14.54 -5.69
C HIS A 60 -6.73 13.78 -6.62
N TRP A 61 -6.44 12.52 -6.97
CA TRP A 61 -7.30 11.66 -7.77
C TRP A 61 -8.05 10.63 -6.91
N ILE A 62 -7.72 10.47 -5.63
CA ILE A 62 -8.25 9.38 -4.78
C ILE A 62 -9.77 9.44 -4.68
N THR A 63 -10.35 10.61 -4.43
CA THR A 63 -11.80 10.78 -4.33
C THR A 63 -12.56 10.54 -5.64
N ARG A 64 -11.89 10.72 -6.79
CA ARG A 64 -12.43 10.36 -8.10
C ARG A 64 -12.37 8.84 -8.34
N GLU A 65 -11.32 8.19 -7.86
CA GLU A 65 -11.12 6.75 -8.08
C GLU A 65 -11.92 5.89 -7.11
N PHE A 66 -12.17 6.40 -5.91
CA PHE A 66 -13.02 5.78 -4.91
C PHE A 66 -14.20 6.70 -4.61
N PRO A 67 -15.24 6.74 -5.46
CA PRO A 67 -16.47 7.45 -5.13
C PRO A 67 -17.10 6.93 -3.82
N GLU A 68 -16.86 5.67 -3.47
CA GLU A 68 -17.24 5.07 -2.19
C GLU A 68 -16.58 5.77 -1.00
N LEU A 69 -15.38 6.33 -1.16
CA LEU A 69 -14.73 7.13 -0.13
C LEU A 69 -15.58 8.36 0.19
N LEU A 70 -16.04 9.08 -0.84
CA LEU A 70 -16.90 10.26 -0.69
C LEU A 70 -18.26 9.87 -0.12
N GLN A 71 -18.84 8.77 -0.60
CA GLN A 71 -20.13 8.29 -0.13
C GLN A 71 -20.07 7.89 1.35
N ALA A 72 -19.12 7.03 1.72
CA ALA A 72 -18.95 6.57 3.08
C ALA A 72 -18.62 7.73 4.04
N ILE A 73 -17.87 8.74 3.57
CA ILE A 73 -17.67 10.01 4.29
C ILE A 73 -19.00 10.78 4.50
N SER A 74 -19.88 10.80 3.49
CA SER A 74 -21.14 11.55 3.53
C SER A 74 -22.27 10.85 4.30
N GLU A 75 -22.20 9.52 4.41
CA GLU A 75 -23.19 8.69 5.10
C GLU A 75 -22.95 8.55 6.60
N VAL A 76 -21.79 9.03 7.11
CA VAL A 76 -21.54 9.06 8.56
C VAL A 76 -22.41 10.17 9.17
N ASP A 77 -23.58 9.79 9.64
CA ASP A 77 -24.62 10.65 10.23
C ASP A 77 -24.02 11.69 11.20
N ASP A 78 -24.15 12.99 10.88
CA ASP A 78 -23.75 14.18 11.65
C ASP A 78 -22.36 14.13 12.35
N SER A 79 -21.43 13.29 11.88
CA SER A 79 -20.19 12.96 12.59
C SER A 79 -18.93 13.07 11.73
N HIS A 80 -17.81 13.32 12.40
CA HIS A 80 -16.50 13.47 11.78
C HIS A 80 -16.04 12.09 11.29
N PRO A 81 -15.99 11.82 9.97
CA PRO A 81 -15.61 10.51 9.46
C PRO A 81 -14.15 10.21 9.82
N VAL A 82 -13.87 8.96 10.20
CA VAL A 82 -12.53 8.52 10.62
C VAL A 82 -11.94 7.58 9.58
N LEU A 83 -10.88 8.04 8.92
CA LEU A 83 -10.12 7.26 7.94
C LEU A 83 -8.80 6.76 8.56
N LEU A 84 -8.43 5.52 8.25
CA LEU A 84 -7.08 4.99 8.49
C LEU A 84 -6.34 4.90 7.16
N GLU A 85 -5.31 5.73 6.95
CA GLU A 85 -4.37 5.57 5.85
C GLU A 85 -3.22 4.68 6.31
N VAL A 86 -3.18 3.47 5.76
CA VAL A 86 -2.10 2.51 6.01
C VAL A 86 -1.01 2.70 4.97
N GLY A 87 0.25 2.69 5.37
CA GLY A 87 1.38 2.98 4.49
C GLY A 87 1.34 4.40 3.94
N CYS A 88 1.11 5.38 4.82
CA CYS A 88 0.88 6.77 4.41
C CYS A 88 2.09 7.44 3.77
N GLY A 89 3.29 6.85 3.90
CA GLY A 89 4.53 7.43 3.45
C GLY A 89 4.70 8.85 4.00
N VAL A 90 4.94 9.80 3.10
CA VAL A 90 5.14 11.21 3.45
C VAL A 90 3.84 12.05 3.39
N GLY A 91 2.68 11.39 3.30
CA GLY A 91 1.36 12.04 3.38
C GLY A 91 0.78 12.51 2.04
N ASN A 92 1.23 11.94 0.92
CA ASN A 92 0.75 12.34 -0.41
C ASN A 92 -0.73 12.00 -0.68
N ALA A 93 -1.37 11.15 0.11
CA ALA A 93 -2.84 11.03 0.12
C ALA A 93 -3.43 11.77 1.32
N LEU A 94 -2.84 11.63 2.50
CA LEU A 94 -3.22 12.32 3.73
C LEU A 94 -3.59 13.80 3.53
N PHE A 95 -2.65 14.61 3.03
CA PHE A 95 -2.87 16.06 2.98
C PHE A 95 -3.92 16.47 1.95
N PRO A 96 -3.91 15.93 0.70
CA PRO A 96 -5.03 16.15 -0.22
C PRO A 96 -6.40 15.77 0.34
N LEU A 97 -6.51 14.65 1.07
CA LEU A 97 -7.78 14.23 1.67
C LEU A 97 -8.24 15.19 2.78
N LEU A 98 -7.31 15.71 3.58
CA LEU A 98 -7.61 16.71 4.61
C LEU A 98 -8.03 18.06 4.01
N GLU A 99 -7.48 18.44 2.85
CA GLU A 99 -7.85 19.65 2.10
C GLU A 99 -9.23 19.54 1.43
N GLU A 100 -9.61 18.34 0.97
CA GLU A 100 -10.90 18.10 0.30
C GLU A 100 -12.08 17.96 1.27
N ASN A 101 -11.83 17.66 2.55
CA ASN A 101 -12.89 17.45 3.53
C ASN A 101 -12.53 17.92 4.95
N ASP A 102 -13.04 19.10 5.34
CA ASP A 102 -12.88 19.75 6.65
C ASP A 102 -13.47 19.00 7.85
N ALA A 103 -14.26 17.94 7.65
CA ALA A 103 -14.78 17.09 8.72
C ALA A 103 -13.95 15.81 8.94
N LEU A 104 -13.11 15.43 7.97
CA LEU A 104 -12.34 14.18 7.99
C LEU A 104 -11.27 14.16 9.09
N PHE A 105 -11.28 13.13 9.92
CA PHE A 105 -10.14 12.82 10.79
C PHE A 105 -9.35 11.65 10.22
N VAL A 106 -8.03 11.77 10.12
CA VAL A 106 -7.19 10.72 9.56
C VAL A 106 -6.19 10.16 10.57
N HIS A 107 -6.29 8.87 10.86
CA HIS A 107 -5.18 8.10 11.41
C HIS A 107 -4.25 7.71 10.25
N ALA A 108 -2.97 8.04 10.35
CA ALA A 108 -1.99 7.74 9.31
C ALA A 108 -0.86 6.89 9.92
N CYS A 109 -0.59 5.73 9.32
CA CYS A 109 0.50 4.89 9.80
C CYS A 109 1.44 4.44 8.70
N ASP A 110 2.71 4.30 9.05
CA ASP A 110 3.76 3.79 8.19
C ASP A 110 4.78 3.07 9.07
N PHE A 111 5.37 1.98 8.58
CA PHE A 111 6.38 1.25 9.35
C PHE A 111 7.74 1.98 9.41
N SER A 112 7.96 3.02 8.59
CA SER A 112 9.16 3.84 8.57
C SER A 112 8.98 5.03 9.53
N PRO A 113 9.81 5.11 10.60
CA PRO A 113 9.82 6.28 11.46
C PRO A 113 10.09 7.59 10.72
N ARG A 114 10.92 7.54 9.68
CA ARG A 114 11.26 8.70 8.85
C ARG A 114 10.08 9.20 8.03
N ALA A 115 9.26 8.30 7.48
CA ALA A 115 8.05 8.69 6.76
C ALA A 115 7.10 9.47 7.69
N ILE A 116 6.88 8.95 8.90
CA ILE A 116 6.07 9.61 9.93
C ILE A 116 6.67 10.94 10.38
N GLU A 117 8.00 11.05 10.50
CA GLU A 117 8.68 12.32 10.77
C GLU A 117 8.35 13.37 9.70
N PHE A 118 8.41 13.00 8.42
CA PHE A 118 8.03 13.91 7.34
C PHE A 118 6.57 14.34 7.41
N VAL A 119 5.64 13.40 7.65
CA VAL A 119 4.22 13.72 7.86
C VAL A 119 4.03 14.72 8.99
N LYS A 120 4.65 14.47 10.16
CA LYS A 120 4.53 15.37 11.33
C LYS A 120 5.18 16.74 11.13
N SER A 121 6.19 16.82 10.26
CA SER A 121 6.86 18.08 9.90
C SER A 121 6.10 18.91 8.87
N HIS A 122 5.07 18.34 8.23
CA HIS A 122 4.33 19.03 7.17
C HIS A 122 3.54 20.21 7.74
N PRO A 123 3.50 21.38 7.08
CA PRO A 123 2.78 22.56 7.58
C PRO A 123 1.28 22.35 7.80
N GLY A 124 0.67 21.43 7.05
CA GLY A 124 -0.73 21.04 7.21
C GLY A 124 -1.01 20.01 8.30
N TYR A 125 0.02 19.51 9.00
CA TYR A 125 -0.18 18.56 10.09
C TYR A 125 -0.72 19.27 11.32
N THR A 126 -1.87 18.79 11.81
CA THR A 126 -2.45 19.23 13.08
C THR A 126 -3.11 18.05 13.77
N GLU A 127 -2.84 17.89 15.07
CA GLU A 127 -3.40 16.81 15.88
C GLU A 127 -4.93 16.87 16.00
N ALA A 128 -5.54 18.01 15.66
CA ALA A 128 -6.99 18.15 15.58
C ALA A 128 -7.61 17.45 14.37
N ARG A 129 -6.83 17.17 13.31
CA ARG A 129 -7.33 16.66 12.02
C ARG A 129 -6.69 15.32 11.65
N CYS A 130 -5.51 15.02 12.18
CA CYS A 130 -4.88 13.74 11.95
C CYS A 130 -3.97 13.29 13.09
N SER A 131 -3.72 11.98 13.15
CA SER A 131 -2.78 11.37 14.07
C SER A 131 -1.87 10.42 13.31
N ALA A 132 -0.59 10.79 13.22
CA ALA A 132 0.42 9.98 12.53
C ALA A 132 1.25 9.15 13.51
N PHE A 133 1.44 7.87 13.24
CA PHE A 133 2.19 6.97 14.11
C PHE A 133 2.94 5.88 13.35
N VAL A 134 4.06 5.42 13.93
CA VAL A 134 4.80 4.28 13.39
C VAL A 134 4.06 2.99 13.74
N CYS A 135 3.81 2.16 12.73
CA CYS A 135 3.22 0.84 12.91
C CYS A 135 3.65 -0.08 11.78
N ASP A 136 4.25 -1.21 12.13
CA ASP A 136 4.37 -2.33 11.20
C ASP A 136 3.12 -3.21 11.28
N ILE A 137 2.18 -3.03 10.35
CA ILE A 137 0.89 -3.72 10.37
C ILE A 137 0.99 -5.24 10.24
N THR A 138 2.17 -5.78 9.86
CA THR A 138 2.37 -7.24 9.77
C THR A 138 2.82 -7.85 11.10
N GLU A 139 3.35 -7.04 12.02
CA GLU A 139 3.94 -7.49 13.29
C GLU A 139 3.23 -6.91 14.52
N GLU A 140 2.70 -5.68 14.41
CA GLU A 140 2.08 -4.93 15.49
C GLU A 140 0.56 -4.86 15.30
N PRO A 141 -0.24 -5.20 16.32
CA PRO A 141 -1.69 -5.05 16.24
C PRO A 141 -2.07 -3.56 16.25
N LEU A 142 -2.86 -3.13 15.27
CA LEU A 142 -3.37 -1.75 15.17
C LEU A 142 -4.20 -1.35 16.39
N SER A 143 -4.84 -2.32 17.07
CA SER A 143 -5.57 -2.12 18.33
C SER A 143 -4.70 -1.65 19.50
N SER A 144 -3.37 -1.71 19.37
CA SER A 144 -2.43 -1.10 20.34
C SER A 144 -2.27 0.43 20.19
N ARG A 145 -2.81 1.00 19.11
CA ARG A 145 -2.74 2.43 18.77
C ARG A 145 -4.12 3.04 18.57
N LEU A 146 -5.04 2.26 18.04
CA LEU A 146 -6.41 2.66 17.72
C LEU A 146 -7.39 1.84 18.55
N ARG A 147 -8.56 2.41 18.82
CA ARG A 147 -9.65 1.66 19.43
C ARG A 147 -10.22 0.67 18.41
N GLU A 148 -10.63 -0.51 18.86
CA GLU A 148 -11.40 -1.43 18.01
C GLU A 148 -12.71 -0.77 17.54
N ASN A 149 -13.19 -1.13 16.35
CA ASN A 149 -14.42 -0.58 15.78
C ASN A 149 -14.49 0.96 15.80
N SER A 150 -13.40 1.64 15.46
CA SER A 150 -13.35 3.11 15.47
C SER A 150 -13.09 3.76 14.11
N VAL A 151 -12.69 2.98 13.11
CA VAL A 151 -12.37 3.43 11.77
C VAL A 151 -13.54 3.15 10.84
N ASP A 152 -13.99 4.15 10.09
CA ASP A 152 -15.02 4.00 9.08
C ASP A 152 -14.46 3.37 7.81
N ILE A 153 -13.28 3.84 7.39
CA ILE A 153 -12.65 3.46 6.12
C ILE A 153 -11.15 3.25 6.33
N ALA A 154 -10.63 2.13 5.86
CA ALA A 154 -9.19 1.92 5.73
C ALA A 154 -8.77 2.10 4.27
N LEU A 155 -7.75 2.92 4.03
CA LEU A 155 -7.21 3.22 2.71
C LEU A 155 -5.80 2.63 2.59
N MET A 156 -5.54 1.89 1.51
CA MET A 156 -4.25 1.25 1.21
C MET A 156 -3.85 1.53 -0.24
N ILE A 157 -2.86 2.39 -0.47
CA ILE A 157 -2.39 2.72 -1.83
C ILE A 157 -0.94 2.27 -2.02
N PHE A 158 -0.74 1.23 -2.83
CA PHE A 158 0.55 0.57 -3.08
C PHE A 158 1.19 -0.04 -1.82
N VAL A 159 0.36 -0.64 -0.95
CA VAL A 159 0.79 -1.13 0.37
C VAL A 159 0.88 -2.65 0.38
N LEU A 160 -0.19 -3.36 -0.04
CA LEU A 160 -0.16 -4.82 -0.03
C LEU A 160 0.95 -5.30 -0.94
N SER A 161 1.20 -4.63 -2.07
CA SER A 161 2.30 -5.00 -2.96
C SER A 161 3.70 -4.86 -2.34
N ALA A 162 3.87 -4.05 -1.30
CA ALA A 162 5.15 -3.93 -0.59
C ALA A 162 5.34 -5.00 0.49
N ILE A 163 4.24 -5.67 0.88
CA ILE A 163 4.19 -6.71 1.92
C ILE A 163 4.41 -8.07 1.28
N SER A 164 5.10 -8.96 1.99
CA SER A 164 5.27 -10.34 1.53
C SER A 164 3.93 -11.07 1.51
N PRO A 165 3.64 -11.91 0.51
CA PRO A 165 2.32 -12.55 0.36
C PRO A 165 1.82 -13.27 1.63
N ASN A 166 2.71 -13.94 2.35
CA ASN A 166 2.39 -14.65 3.60
C ASN A 166 1.89 -13.72 4.73
N ASN A 167 2.20 -12.42 4.64
CA ASN A 167 1.88 -11.42 5.66
C ASN A 167 0.70 -10.51 5.27
N MET A 168 0.17 -10.62 4.04
CA MET A 168 -0.96 -9.80 3.58
C MET A 168 -2.25 -10.12 4.37
N ILE A 169 -2.58 -11.40 4.56
CA ILE A 169 -3.77 -11.80 5.33
C ILE A 169 -3.65 -11.38 6.81
N PRO A 170 -2.52 -11.59 7.52
CA PRO A 170 -2.32 -11.02 8.85
C PRO A 170 -2.51 -9.49 8.90
N ALA A 171 -1.96 -8.74 7.94
CA ALA A 171 -2.14 -7.30 7.87
C ALA A 171 -3.61 -6.89 7.72
N LEU A 172 -4.35 -7.54 6.81
CA LEU A 172 -5.78 -7.31 6.63
C LEU A 172 -6.60 -7.64 7.88
N LYS A 173 -6.24 -8.71 8.61
CA LYS A 173 -6.87 -9.05 9.90
C LYS A 173 -6.63 -7.97 10.96
N ASN A 174 -5.44 -7.37 11.00
CA ASN A 174 -5.15 -6.26 11.92
C ASN A 174 -5.99 -5.02 11.57
N ILE A 175 -6.17 -4.72 10.29
CA ILE A 175 -7.04 -3.62 9.83
C ILE A 175 -8.50 -3.91 10.19
N PHE A 176 -8.97 -5.14 9.98
CA PHE A 176 -10.34 -5.54 10.29
C PHE A 176 -10.72 -5.30 11.76
N GLN A 177 -9.80 -5.47 12.71
CA GLN A 177 -10.08 -5.26 14.14
C GLN A 177 -10.46 -3.81 14.49
N VAL A 178 -9.92 -2.83 13.75
CA VAL A 178 -10.15 -1.41 14.03
C VAL A 178 -11.28 -0.82 13.19
N LEU A 179 -11.72 -1.53 12.15
CA LEU A 179 -12.89 -1.15 11.34
C LEU A 179 -14.19 -1.30 12.13
N LYS A 180 -15.07 -0.32 12.00
CA LYS A 180 -16.46 -0.41 12.48
C LYS A 180 -17.21 -1.51 11.73
N PRO A 181 -18.27 -2.09 12.31
CA PRO A 181 -19.22 -2.89 11.55
C PRO A 181 -19.78 -2.08 10.37
N GLY A 182 -19.71 -2.63 9.16
CA GLY A 182 -20.08 -1.93 7.93
C GLY A 182 -18.98 -1.02 7.35
N GLY A 183 -17.84 -0.88 8.02
CA GLY A 183 -16.68 -0.17 7.51
C GLY A 183 -16.04 -0.88 6.32
N SER A 184 -15.32 -0.11 5.50
CA SER A 184 -14.77 -0.59 4.23
C SER A 184 -13.25 -0.53 4.18
N VAL A 185 -12.64 -1.46 3.45
CA VAL A 185 -11.24 -1.36 3.01
C VAL A 185 -11.24 -0.96 1.54
N LEU A 186 -10.57 0.15 1.24
CA LEU A 186 -10.30 0.61 -0.12
C LEU A 186 -8.82 0.40 -0.40
N PHE A 187 -8.49 -0.36 -1.44
CA PHE A 187 -7.10 -0.56 -1.81
C PHE A 187 -6.87 -0.39 -3.31
N ARG A 188 -5.67 0.08 -3.65
CA ARG A 188 -5.14 0.13 -5.01
C ARG A 188 -3.70 -0.35 -4.98
N ASP A 189 -3.40 -1.39 -5.73
CA ASP A 189 -2.06 -1.95 -5.82
C ASP A 189 -1.68 -2.26 -7.28
N TYR A 190 -0.48 -2.82 -7.49
CA TYR A 190 -0.03 -3.18 -8.83
C TYR A 190 -0.75 -4.40 -9.39
N GLY A 191 -1.15 -4.32 -10.66
CA GLY A 191 -1.76 -5.44 -11.38
C GLY A 191 -0.71 -6.29 -12.10
N LEU A 192 -1.01 -7.57 -12.28
CA LEU A 192 -0.23 -8.45 -13.13
C LEU A 192 0.05 -7.80 -14.48
N TYR A 193 1.28 -7.96 -14.96
CA TYR A 193 1.72 -7.44 -16.26
C TYR A 193 1.72 -5.92 -16.39
N ASP A 194 1.53 -5.18 -15.30
CA ASP A 194 1.84 -3.77 -15.25
C ASP A 194 3.22 -3.52 -15.87
N HIS A 195 3.35 -2.40 -16.59
CA HIS A 195 4.61 -2.05 -17.23
C HIS A 195 5.77 -2.03 -16.22
N ALA A 196 5.50 -1.76 -14.95
CA ALA A 196 6.49 -1.86 -13.88
C ALA A 196 7.02 -3.29 -13.67
N MET A 197 6.15 -4.30 -13.66
CA MET A 197 6.53 -5.72 -13.51
C MET A 197 7.46 -6.15 -14.65
N LEU A 198 7.07 -5.83 -15.88
CA LEU A 198 7.75 -6.30 -17.09
C LEU A 198 9.11 -5.63 -17.32
N ARG A 199 9.50 -4.66 -16.49
CA ARG A 199 10.84 -4.05 -16.52
C ARG A 199 11.87 -4.78 -15.68
N PHE A 200 11.48 -5.67 -14.78
CA PHE A 200 12.45 -6.39 -13.95
C PHE A 200 13.39 -7.24 -14.80
N GLY A 201 14.67 -7.23 -14.43
CA GLY A 201 15.70 -8.07 -15.04
C GLY A 201 15.88 -9.39 -14.29
N ARG A 202 16.87 -10.17 -14.72
CA ARG A 202 17.32 -11.35 -13.94
C ARG A 202 17.78 -10.93 -12.55
N GLY A 203 17.55 -11.77 -11.55
CA GLY A 203 17.97 -11.52 -10.17
C GLY A 203 17.07 -10.57 -9.38
N HIS A 204 15.84 -10.32 -9.85
CA HIS A 204 14.87 -9.49 -9.14
C HIS A 204 13.65 -10.28 -8.62
N LYS A 205 13.37 -11.47 -9.15
CA LYS A 205 12.20 -12.27 -8.76
C LYS A 205 12.43 -12.93 -7.40
N ILE A 206 11.73 -12.48 -6.36
CA ILE A 206 11.78 -13.06 -5.01
C ILE A 206 11.02 -14.39 -5.01
N SER A 207 9.76 -14.36 -5.48
CA SER A 207 8.87 -15.52 -5.63
C SER A 207 7.92 -15.27 -6.80
N GLU A 208 6.90 -16.11 -6.98
CA GLU A 208 5.90 -15.84 -8.00
C GLU A 208 5.24 -14.48 -7.75
N ASN A 209 5.13 -13.69 -8.82
CA ASN A 209 4.60 -12.32 -8.83
C ASN A 209 5.26 -11.31 -7.87
N PHE A 210 6.32 -11.69 -7.15
CA PHE A 210 6.95 -10.85 -6.15
C PHE A 210 8.39 -10.52 -6.52
N TYR A 211 8.71 -9.23 -6.54
CA TYR A 211 9.98 -8.73 -7.06
C TYR A 211 10.63 -7.75 -6.11
N VAL A 212 11.97 -7.68 -6.14
CA VAL A 212 12.77 -6.68 -5.45
C VAL A 212 13.29 -5.63 -6.44
N ARG A 213 13.25 -4.36 -6.07
CA ARG A 213 13.82 -3.23 -6.81
C ARG A 213 15.29 -3.04 -6.47
N GLN A 214 15.97 -2.18 -7.22
CA GLN A 214 17.41 -1.91 -7.02
C GLN A 214 17.73 -1.29 -5.66
N ASP A 215 16.79 -0.54 -5.07
CA ASP A 215 16.92 0.04 -3.73
C ASP A 215 16.54 -0.93 -2.59
N GLY A 216 16.16 -2.17 -2.93
CA GLY A 216 15.74 -3.20 -1.99
C GLY A 216 14.27 -3.12 -1.57
N THR A 217 13.51 -2.11 -2.01
CA THR A 217 12.05 -2.11 -1.86
C THR A 217 11.43 -3.18 -2.76
N ARG A 218 10.21 -3.62 -2.45
CA ARG A 218 9.60 -4.81 -3.07
C ARG A 218 8.26 -4.46 -3.70
N ALA A 219 7.83 -5.28 -4.65
CA ALA A 219 6.55 -5.14 -5.33
C ALA A 219 5.99 -6.52 -5.69
N TYR A 220 4.79 -6.80 -5.19
CA TYR A 220 3.92 -7.88 -5.62
C TYR A 220 2.97 -7.36 -6.71
N TYR A 221 2.57 -8.24 -7.63
CA TYR A 221 1.67 -7.92 -8.73
C TYR A 221 0.46 -8.84 -8.68
N PHE A 222 -0.71 -8.26 -8.43
CA PHE A 222 -1.95 -8.98 -8.16
C PHE A 222 -2.65 -9.41 -9.45
N SER A 223 -3.17 -10.64 -9.44
CA SER A 223 -4.18 -11.08 -10.38
C SER A 223 -5.59 -10.65 -9.92
N GLU A 224 -6.58 -10.75 -10.80
CA GLU A 224 -7.99 -10.51 -10.40
C GLU A 224 -8.57 -11.61 -9.51
N GLY A 225 -7.94 -12.79 -9.44
CA GLY A 225 -8.45 -13.94 -8.70
C GLY A 225 -8.04 -13.99 -7.22
N GLU A 226 -7.25 -13.01 -6.77
CA GLU A 226 -6.81 -12.84 -5.38
C GLU A 226 -7.69 -11.86 -4.63
#